data_AF-W1YUD3-F1
#
_entry.id   AF-W1YUD3-F1
#
_cell.length_a   1.000
_cell.length_b   1.000
_cell.length_c   1.000
_cell.angle_alpha   90.00
_cell.angle_beta   90.00
_cell.angle_gamma   90.00
#
_symmetry.space_group_name_H-M   'P 1'
#
loop_
_entity.id
_entity.type
_entity.pdbx_description
1 polymer ?
#
loop_
_entity_poly.entity_id
_entity_poly.type
_entity_poly.pdbx_seq_one_letter_code
_entity_poly.pdbx_strand_id
1 'polypeptide(L)'
;PGQDRDEPLDVAGLSAVVSARAPLYDKSHEEHYNLISALHKSMRGSDPDAALYWLARMLGGGEDPLYVARRLVRFASEDVGMADPGALQMTLAAWDTYERLGSPEGELAIAQ
;
A
#
# COMPACT_ATOMS: atom_id res chain seq x y z
N PRO A 1 -5.76 12.76 -15.77
CA PRO A 1 -4.90 13.31 -16.84
C PRO A 1 -3.45 12.91 -16.58
N GLY A 2 -2.97 11.88 -17.29
CA GLY A 2 -1.62 11.35 -17.13
C GLY A 2 -0.58 12.40 -17.50
N GLN A 3 0.30 12.72 -16.56
CA GLN A 3 1.53 13.42 -16.88
C GLN A 3 2.51 12.37 -17.38
N ASP A 4 2.96 12.54 -18.63
CA ASP A 4 4.06 11.79 -19.22
C ASP A 4 5.27 11.89 -18.29
N ARG A 5 5.72 10.73 -17.78
CA ARG A 5 6.88 10.65 -16.87
C ARG A 5 8.23 10.82 -17.59
N ASP A 6 8.20 11.11 -18.90
CA ASP A 6 9.38 11.16 -19.80
C ASP A 6 9.70 12.57 -20.35
N GLU A 7 8.96 13.62 -19.97
CA GLU A 7 9.35 14.98 -20.36
C GLU A 7 10.47 15.50 -19.44
N PRO A 8 11.62 15.97 -19.99
CA PRO A 8 12.71 16.49 -19.17
C PRO A 8 12.24 17.67 -18.32
N LEU A 9 12.35 17.53 -17.00
CA LEU A 9 12.00 18.60 -16.06
C LEU A 9 12.86 19.84 -16.36
N ASP A 10 12.21 20.98 -16.53
CA ASP A 10 12.89 22.28 -16.56
C ASP A 10 13.40 22.65 -15.16
N VAL A 11 14.22 23.71 -15.08
CA VAL A 11 14.84 24.12 -13.81
C VAL A 11 13.78 24.46 -12.74
N ALA A 12 12.64 25.00 -13.16
CA ALA A 12 11.53 25.34 -12.28
C ALA A 12 10.84 24.07 -11.74
N GLY A 13 10.56 23.09 -12.60
CA GLY A 13 9.98 21.80 -12.25
C GLY A 13 10.88 20.98 -11.35
N LEU A 14 12.19 20.95 -11.63
CA LEU A 14 13.17 20.29 -10.75
C LEU A 14 13.24 20.98 -9.38
N SER A 15 13.25 22.32 -9.36
CA SER A 15 13.25 23.08 -8.11
C SER A 15 11.99 22.83 -7.29
N ALA A 16 10.82 22.71 -7.92
CA ALA A 16 9.57 22.38 -7.25
C ALA A 16 9.59 20.97 -6.64
N VAL A 17 10.15 19.97 -7.33
CA VAL A 17 10.27 18.59 -6.80
C VAL A 17 11.26 18.51 -5.65
N VAL A 18 12.40 19.19 -5.74
CA VAL A 18 13.44 19.21 -4.70
C VAL A 18 13.00 20.02 -3.47
N SER A 19 12.23 21.10 -3.69
CA SER A 19 11.73 21.98 -2.62
C SER A 19 10.42 21.50 -2.03
N ALA A 20 9.70 20.61 -2.72
CA ALA A 20 8.59 19.89 -2.13
C ALA A 20 9.13 19.21 -0.88
N ARG A 21 8.39 19.36 0.22
CA ARG A 21 8.70 18.69 1.47
C ARG A 21 8.73 17.21 1.13
N ALA A 22 9.94 16.64 1.03
CA ALA A 22 10.08 15.21 0.81
C ALA A 22 9.14 14.55 1.83
N PRO A 23 8.29 13.59 1.42
CA PRO A 23 7.78 12.64 2.40
C PRO A 23 9.00 12.26 3.22
N LEU A 24 8.89 12.33 4.54
CA LEU A 24 9.90 11.84 5.46
C LEU A 24 10.03 10.33 5.19
N TYR A 25 10.64 9.98 4.07
CA TYR A 25 11.04 8.65 3.71
C TYR A 25 12.46 8.56 4.22
N ASP A 26 12.50 8.47 5.54
CA ASP A 26 13.69 8.04 6.23
C ASP A 26 13.93 6.58 5.83
N LYS A 27 15.17 6.31 5.43
CA LYS A 27 15.73 4.99 5.21
C LYS A 27 15.91 4.25 6.55
N SER A 28 14.93 4.29 7.45
CA SER A 28 14.89 3.46 8.63
C SER A 28 13.82 2.41 8.44
N HIS A 29 14.24 1.15 8.40
CA HIS A 29 13.35 -0.01 8.41
C HIS A 29 12.27 0.10 9.52
N GLU A 30 12.52 0.89 10.57
CA GLU A 30 11.58 1.13 11.66
C GLU A 30 10.25 1.76 11.22
N GLU A 31 10.25 2.80 10.36
CA GLU A 31 9.00 3.41 9.88
C GLU A 31 8.16 2.39 9.07
N HIS A 32 8.81 1.63 8.19
CA HIS A 32 8.18 0.53 7.45
C HIS A 32 7.51 -0.49 8.39
N TYR A 33 8.24 -0.97 9.40
CA TYR A 33 7.71 -1.92 10.37
C TYR A 33 6.58 -1.33 11.22
N ASN A 34 6.65 -0.05 11.57
CA ASN A 34 5.61 0.64 12.32
C ASN A 34 4.32 0.74 11.51
N LEU A 35 4.39 1.13 10.23
CA LEU A 35 3.23 1.25 9.36
C LEU A 35 2.55 -0.10 9.11
N ILE A 36 3.31 -1.14 8.73
CA ILE A 36 2.70 -2.46 8.48
C ILE A 36 2.13 -3.08 9.76
N SER A 37 2.76 -2.82 10.91
CA SER A 37 2.23 -3.28 12.20
C SER A 37 0.94 -2.56 12.56
N ALA A 38 0.83 -1.26 12.28
CA ALA A 38 -0.38 -0.48 12.49
C ALA A 38 -1.53 -0.94 11.58
N LEU A 39 -1.25 -1.21 10.30
CA LEU A 39 -2.21 -1.81 9.37
C LEU A 39 -2.74 -3.15 9.91
N HIS A 40 -1.85 -4.08 10.25
CA HIS A 40 -2.20 -5.41 10.76
C HIS A 40 -3.06 -5.32 12.03
N LYS A 41 -2.66 -4.48 12.99
CA LYS A 41 -3.42 -4.30 14.25
C LYS A 41 -4.80 -3.68 14.00
N SER A 42 -4.93 -2.75 13.07
CA SER A 42 -6.21 -2.12 12.73
C SER A 42 -7.17 -3.13 12.12
N MET A 43 -6.68 -3.96 11.18
CA MET A 43 -7.47 -5.07 10.62
C MET A 43 -7.90 -6.08 11.68
N ARG A 44 -7.00 -6.49 12.59
CA ARG A 44 -7.34 -7.38 13.72
C ARG A 44 -8.36 -6.76 14.66
N GLY A 45 -8.27 -5.44 14.86
CA GLY A 45 -9.23 -4.65 15.62
C GLY A 45 -10.57 -4.43 14.91
N SER A 46 -10.73 -4.91 13.67
CA SER A 46 -11.91 -4.68 12.83
C SER A 46 -12.22 -3.20 12.62
N ASP A 47 -11.17 -2.37 12.50
CA ASP A 47 -11.27 -0.94 12.19
C ASP A 47 -10.88 -0.70 10.71
N PRO A 48 -11.86 -0.67 9.79
CA PRO A 48 -11.59 -0.53 8.36
C PRO A 48 -11.08 0.88 7.99
N ASP A 49 -11.53 1.92 8.69
CA ASP A 49 -11.10 3.30 8.43
C ASP A 49 -9.61 3.47 8.78
N ALA A 50 -9.20 2.97 9.95
CA ALA A 50 -7.80 2.97 10.35
C ALA A 50 -6.95 2.08 9.42
N ALA A 51 -7.44 0.91 9.02
CA ALA A 51 -6.74 0.04 8.08
C ALA A 51 -6.49 0.75 6.73
N LEU A 52 -7.50 1.39 6.15
CA LEU A 52 -7.36 2.16 4.91
C LEU A 52 -6.43 3.36 5.06
N TYR A 53 -6.46 4.03 6.22
CA TYR A 53 -5.52 5.12 6.52
C TYR A 53 -4.05 4.63 6.50
N TRP A 54 -3.75 3.51 7.16
CA TRP A 54 -2.38 2.97 7.17
C TRP A 54 -1.95 2.43 5.81
N LEU A 55 -2.88 1.79 5.08
CA LEU A 55 -2.64 1.38 3.69
C LEU A 55 -2.26 2.58 2.81
N ALA A 56 -3.06 3.65 2.84
CA ALA A 56 -2.80 4.85 2.06
C ALA A 56 -1.47 5.52 2.44
N ARG A 57 -1.10 5.52 3.74
CA ARG A 57 0.20 5.99 4.23
C ARG A 57 1.37 5.16 3.69
N MET A 58 1.21 3.83 3.61
CA MET A 58 2.23 2.94 3.04
C MET A 58 2.39 3.16 1.54
N LEU A 59 1.29 3.15 0.78
CA LEU A 59 1.31 3.37 -0.68
C LEU A 59 1.84 4.76 -1.03
N GLY A 60 1.34 5.81 -0.36
CA GLY A 60 1.83 7.18 -0.54
C GLY A 60 3.26 7.41 -0.04
N GLY A 61 3.77 6.53 0.83
CA GLY A 61 5.17 6.47 1.23
C GLY A 61 6.08 5.87 0.16
N GLY A 62 5.55 5.08 -0.78
CA GLY A 62 6.36 4.32 -1.75
C GLY A 62 6.72 2.92 -1.26
N GLU A 63 5.91 2.35 -0.36
CA GLU A 63 5.96 0.92 -0.06
C GLU A 63 5.66 0.09 -1.31
N ASP A 64 6.31 -1.07 -1.46
CA ASP A 64 5.98 -2.03 -2.51
C ASP A 64 4.54 -2.56 -2.29
N PRO A 65 3.57 -2.34 -3.20
CA PRO A 65 2.21 -2.84 -2.99
C PRO A 65 2.15 -4.37 -2.96
N LEU A 66 3.10 -5.08 -3.60
CA LEU A 66 3.20 -6.53 -3.48
C LEU A 66 3.67 -6.96 -2.08
N TYR A 67 4.42 -6.12 -1.36
CA TYR A 67 4.71 -6.34 0.05
C TYR A 67 3.43 -6.30 0.88
N VAL A 68 2.57 -5.31 0.64
CA VAL A 68 1.26 -5.22 1.30
C VAL A 68 0.40 -6.45 0.97
N ALA A 69 0.30 -6.84 -0.31
CA ALA A 69 -0.47 -8.02 -0.72
C ALA A 69 -0.01 -9.31 0.00
N ARG A 70 1.30 -9.54 0.13
CA ARG A 70 1.86 -10.66 0.92
C ARG A 70 1.39 -10.64 2.38
N ARG A 71 1.31 -9.45 2.98
CA ARG A 71 0.89 -9.27 4.37
C ARG A 71 -0.62 -9.49 4.54
N LEU A 72 -1.43 -9.12 3.56
CA LEU A 72 -2.87 -9.39 3.55
C LEU A 72 -3.17 -10.90 3.43
N VAL A 73 -2.47 -11.62 2.54
CA VAL A 73 -2.61 -13.09 2.42
C VAL A 73 -2.26 -13.80 3.73
N ARG A 74 -1.19 -13.35 4.41
CA ARG A 74 -0.84 -13.85 5.75
C ARG A 74 -1.95 -13.55 6.76
N PHE A 75 -2.48 -12.33 6.78
CA PHE A 75 -3.57 -11.92 7.69
C PHE A 75 -4.82 -12.80 7.48
N ALA A 76 -5.23 -13.03 6.23
CA ALA A 76 -6.36 -13.89 5.91
C ALA A 76 -6.17 -15.32 6.43
N SER A 77 -4.94 -15.84 6.40
CA SER A 77 -4.63 -17.19 6.90
C SER A 77 -4.51 -17.26 8.44
N GLU A 78 -3.90 -16.25 9.07
CA GLU A 78 -3.54 -16.24 10.51
C GLU A 78 -4.67 -15.71 11.40
N ASP A 79 -5.26 -14.57 11.02
CA ASP A 79 -6.17 -13.81 11.87
C ASP A 79 -7.65 -14.04 11.51
N VAL A 80 -7.97 -14.28 10.24
CA VAL A 80 -9.33 -14.65 9.81
C VAL A 80 -9.52 -16.17 9.86
N GLY A 81 -8.63 -16.91 9.20
CA GLY A 81 -8.57 -18.37 9.25
C GLY A 81 -9.90 -19.04 8.87
N MET A 82 -10.33 -20.01 9.69
CA MET A 82 -11.55 -20.77 9.42
C MET A 82 -12.84 -20.01 9.74
N ALA A 83 -12.77 -18.81 10.32
CA ALA A 83 -13.96 -17.99 10.54
C ALA A 83 -14.56 -17.51 9.21
N ASP A 84 -13.71 -17.22 8.24
CA ASP A 84 -14.10 -17.00 6.85
C ASP A 84 -13.00 -17.52 5.89
N PRO A 85 -13.10 -18.77 5.43
CA PRO A 85 -12.14 -19.34 4.49
C PRO A 85 -12.07 -18.59 3.14
N GLY A 86 -13.09 -17.80 2.81
CA GLY A 86 -13.12 -17.00 1.58
C GLY A 86 -12.11 -15.85 1.57
N ALA A 87 -11.69 -15.36 2.75
CA ALA A 87 -10.74 -14.26 2.88
C ALA A 87 -9.39 -14.55 2.22
N LEU A 88 -8.93 -15.80 2.26
CA LEU A 88 -7.68 -16.19 1.58
C LEU A 88 -7.80 -16.06 0.06
N GLN A 89 -8.92 -16.50 -0.51
CA GLN A 89 -9.15 -16.37 -1.95
C GLN A 89 -9.31 -14.91 -2.37
N MET A 90 -9.99 -14.09 -1.55
CA MET A 90 -10.14 -12.65 -1.80
C MET A 90 -8.78 -11.94 -1.84
N THR A 91 -7.90 -12.20 -0.88
CA THR A 91 -6.56 -11.58 -0.85
C THR A 91 -5.65 -12.05 -1.98
N LEU A 92 -5.76 -13.31 -2.41
CA LEU A 92 -5.07 -13.81 -3.62
C LEU A 92 -5.62 -13.17 -4.90
N ALA A 93 -6.94 -13.03 -5.02
CA ALA A 93 -7.56 -12.36 -6.17
C ALA A 93 -7.18 -10.86 -6.23
N ALA A 94 -7.06 -10.20 -5.07
CA ALA A 94 -6.56 -8.82 -4.99
C ALA A 94 -5.11 -8.72 -5.48
N TRP A 95 -4.25 -9.65 -5.07
CA TRP A 95 -2.87 -9.76 -5.55
C TRP A 95 -2.85 -9.94 -7.08
N ASP A 96 -3.54 -10.95 -7.61
CA ASP A 96 -3.60 -11.22 -9.05
C ASP A 96 -4.10 -10.00 -9.84
N THR A 97 -5.06 -9.26 -9.27
CA THR A 97 -5.59 -8.04 -9.87
C THR A 97 -4.52 -6.95 -9.91
N TYR A 98 -3.77 -6.76 -8.82
CA TYR A 98 -2.67 -5.80 -8.80
C TYR A 98 -1.57 -6.17 -9.79
N GLU A 99 -1.18 -7.44 -9.90
CA GLU A 99 -0.17 -7.87 -10.89
C GLU A 99 -0.59 -7.61 -12.34
N ARG A 100 -1.90 -7.65 -12.62
CA ARG A 100 -2.43 -7.42 -13.96
C ARG A 100 -2.65 -5.95 -14.30
N LEU A 101 -3.10 -5.15 -13.32
CA LEU A 101 -3.47 -3.76 -13.55
C LEU A 101 -2.33 -2.78 -13.20
N GLY A 102 -1.47 -3.13 -12.25
CA GLY A 102 -0.45 -2.24 -11.70
C GLY A 102 -1.03 -1.03 -10.96
N SER A 103 -0.18 -0.08 -10.61
CA SER A 103 -0.61 1.18 -10.00
C SER A 103 -1.08 2.21 -11.03
N PRO A 104 -2.13 3.01 -10.74
CA PRO A 104 -2.91 3.00 -9.49
C PRO A 104 -4.10 2.03 -9.46
N GLU A 105 -4.56 1.50 -10.59
CA GLU A 105 -5.84 0.78 -10.67
C GLU A 105 -5.89 -0.49 -9.81
N GLY A 106 -4.78 -1.21 -9.71
CA GLY A 106 -4.63 -2.42 -8.89
C GLY A 106 -4.62 -2.14 -7.38
N GLU A 107 -4.27 -0.93 -6.95
CA GLU A 107 -4.27 -0.57 -5.52
C GLU A 107 -5.69 -0.60 -4.94
N LEU A 108 -6.70 -0.34 -5.78
CA LEU A 108 -8.10 -0.45 -5.40
C LEU A 108 -8.48 -1.88 -5.01
N ALA A 109 -7.89 -2.89 -5.65
CA ALA A 109 -8.14 -4.28 -5.32
C ALA A 109 -7.47 -4.67 -3.98
N ILE A 110 -6.32 -4.08 -3.65
CA ILE A 110 -5.64 -4.27 -2.35
C ILE A 110 -6.42 -3.58 -1.23
N ALA A 111 -7.09 -2.47 -1.52
CA ALA A 111 -7.90 -1.72 -0.56
C ALA A 111 -9.28 -2.33 -0.27
N GLN A 112 -9.80 -3.15 -1.18
CA GLN A 112 -11.09 -3.84 -1.06
C GLN A 112 -11.01 -5.01 -0.07
#